data_AF-A0A256ICX1-F1
#
_entry.id   AF-A0A256ICX1-F1
#
_cell.length_a   1.000
_cell.length_b   1.000
_cell.length_c   1.000
_cell.angle_alpha   90.00
_cell.angle_beta   90.00
_cell.angle_gamma   90.00
#
_symmetry.space_group_name_H-M   'P 1'
#
loop_
_entity.id
_entity.type
_entity.pdbx_description
1 polymer ?
#
loop_
_entity_poly.entity_id
_entity_poly.type
_entity_poly.pdbx_seq_one_letter_code
_entity_poly.pdbx_strand_id
1 'polypeptide(L)' 'MFETATKTNSLVDRLKAIELPDVDDVADDLENYLRTKERAEELDAKIEQTDQLIDEIVYELYGLTEEEIVEEAVNTE' A
#
# COMPACT_ATOMS: atom_id res chain seq x y z
N MET A 1 18.94 50.24 -4.75
CA MET A 1 17.77 49.35 -4.60
C MET A 1 17.38 48.91 -6.00
N PHE A 2 17.66 47.70 -6.48
CA PHE A 2 17.56 46.39 -5.83
C PHE A 2 18.70 45.48 -6.31
N GLU A 3 19.55 45.02 -5.38
CA GLU A 3 20.36 43.82 -5.58
C GLU A 3 19.54 42.64 -5.07
N THR A 4 18.71 42.04 -5.93
CA THR A 4 18.10 40.74 -5.64
C THR A 4 18.89 39.67 -6.37
N ALA A 5 19.73 38.98 -5.59
CA ALA A 5 20.42 37.76 -5.97
C ALA A 5 19.43 36.69 -6.42
N THR A 6 19.60 36.12 -7.60
CA THR A 6 19.16 34.74 -7.90
C THR A 6 20.15 34.13 -8.88
N LYS A 7 21.10 33.34 -8.39
CA LYS A 7 21.86 32.43 -9.24
C LYS A 7 20.84 31.48 -9.86
N THR A 8 20.56 31.64 -11.15
CA THR A 8 19.71 30.73 -11.91
C THR A 8 20.46 29.42 -12.10
N ASN A 9 20.54 28.58 -11.07
CA ASN A 9 20.77 27.16 -11.33
C ASN A 9 19.51 26.67 -12.04
N SER A 10 19.62 26.43 -13.34
CA SER A 10 18.53 25.92 -14.16
C SER A 10 18.02 24.62 -13.55
N LEU A 11 16.75 24.27 -13.78
CA LEU A 11 16.22 22.95 -13.42
C LEU A 11 17.08 21.83 -14.01
N VAL A 12 17.68 22.09 -15.18
CA VAL A 12 18.62 21.19 -15.85
C VAL A 12 19.93 21.05 -15.06
N ASP A 13 20.45 22.11 -14.47
CA ASP A 13 21.70 22.07 -13.70
C ASP A 13 21.49 21.29 -12.39
N ARG A 14 20.31 21.44 -11.78
CA ARG A 14 19.92 20.65 -10.61
C ARG A 14 19.75 19.18 -10.93
N LEU A 15 19.13 18.84 -12.06
CA LEU A 15 18.97 17.44 -12.50
C LEU A 15 20.32 16.78 -12.79
N LYS A 16 21.25 17.51 -13.42
CA LYS A 16 22.61 17.01 -13.69
C LYS A 16 23.45 16.83 -12.43
N ALA A 17 23.14 17.57 -11.37
CA ALA A 17 23.82 17.47 -10.08
C ALA A 17 23.23 16.38 -9.17
N ILE A 18 22.16 15.69 -9.58
CA ILE A 18 21.66 14.52 -8.86
C ILE A 18 22.62 13.37 -9.14
N GLU A 19 23.31 12.94 -8.09
CA GLU A 19 24.06 11.68 -8.09
C GLU A 19 23.07 10.55 -7.77
N LEU A 20 23.00 9.57 -8.66
CA LEU A 20 22.28 8.33 -8.42
C LEU A 20 23.21 7.35 -7.71
N PRO A 21 22.71 6.55 -6.76
CA PRO A 21 23.50 5.47 -6.17
C PRO A 21 23.90 4.47 -7.25
N ASP A 22 24.99 3.73 -7.01
CA ASP A 22 25.36 2.64 -7.89
C ASP A 22 24.25 1.59 -7.89
N VAL A 23 23.97 1.02 -9.05
CA VAL A 23 22.90 0.01 -9.20
C VAL A 23 23.23 -1.23 -8.39
N ASP A 24 24.52 -1.60 -8.35
CA ASP A 24 25.00 -2.75 -7.57
C ASP A 24 24.79 -2.56 -6.06
N ASP A 25 24.81 -1.31 -5.56
CA ASP A 25 24.61 -1.00 -4.13
C ASP A 25 23.14 -1.13 -3.69
N VAL A 26 22.19 -0.99 -4.62
CA VAL A 26 20.73 -0.99 -4.31
C VAL A 26 20.00 -2.22 -4.85
N ALA A 27 20.63 -3.03 -5.69
CA ALA A 27 20.02 -4.18 -6.34
C ALA A 27 19.52 -5.21 -5.31
N ASP A 28 20.37 -5.61 -4.36
CA ASP A 28 20.04 -6.61 -3.35
C ASP A 28 18.92 -6.12 -2.42
N ASP A 29 18.97 -4.85 -1.98
CA ASP A 29 17.95 -4.25 -1.13
C ASP A 29 16.59 -4.16 -1.85
N LEU A 30 16.61 -3.79 -3.14
CA LEU A 30 15.40 -3.73 -3.95
C LEU A 30 14.81 -5.13 -4.19
N GLU A 31 15.64 -6.14 -4.46
CA GLU A 31 15.19 -7.52 -4.60
C GLU A 31 14.53 -8.03 -3.31
N ASN A 32 15.16 -7.78 -2.16
CA ASN A 32 14.60 -8.13 -0.86
C ASN A 32 13.27 -7.43 -0.58
N TYR A 33 13.17 -6.15 -0.92
CA TYR A 33 11.92 -5.40 -0.81
C TYR A 33 10.82 -6.00 -1.68
N LEU A 34 11.10 -6.28 -2.96
CA LEU A 34 10.14 -6.85 -3.89
C LEU A 34 9.63 -8.22 -3.41
N ARG A 35 10.53 -9.08 -2.94
CA ARG A 35 10.15 -10.38 -2.37
C ARG A 35 9.27 -10.26 -1.12
N THR A 36 9.58 -9.30 -0.24
CA THR A 36 8.79 -9.05 0.96
C THR A 36 7.41 -8.53 0.60
N LYS A 37 7.34 -7.63 -0.40
CA LYS A 37 6.08 -7.09 -0.91
C LYS A 37 5.19 -8.18 -1.51
N GLU A 38 5.74 -9.05 -2.37
CA GLU A 38 5.02 -10.17 -2.96
C GLU A 38 4.43 -11.11 -1.88
N ARG A 39 5.24 -11.41 -0.85
CA ARG A 39 4.76 -12.22 0.29
C ARG A 39 3.65 -11.53 1.08
N ALA A 40 3.70 -10.20 1.23
CA ALA A 40 2.64 -9.45 1.89
C ALA A 40 1.34 -9.52 1.10
N GLU A 41 1.39 -9.31 -0.22
CA GLU A 41 0.23 -9.41 -1.11
C GLU A 41 -0.39 -10.83 -1.09
N GLU A 42 0.43 -11.88 -1.05
CA GLU A 42 -0.04 -13.26 -0.90
C GLU A 42 -0.76 -13.48 0.44
N LEU A 43 -0.25 -12.90 1.53
CA LEU A 43 -0.87 -13.02 2.85
C LEU A 43 -2.18 -12.25 2.93
N ASP A 44 -2.25 -11.05 2.37
CA ASP A 44 -3.48 -10.25 2.32
C ASP A 44 -4.59 -10.99 1.56
N ALA A 45 -4.26 -11.61 0.42
CA ALA A 45 -5.22 -12.42 -0.33
C ALA A 45 -5.72 -13.65 0.46
N LYS A 46 -4.86 -14.26 1.28
CA LYS A 46 -5.26 -15.36 2.17
C LYS A 46 -6.13 -14.92 3.33
N ILE A 47 -5.87 -13.73 3.87
CA ILE A 47 -6.70 -13.12 4.92
C ILE A 47 -8.09 -12.86 4.35
N GLU A 48 -8.20 -12.21 3.20
CA GLU A 48 -9.48 -11.92 2.56
C GLU A 48 -10.29 -13.20 2.25
N GLN A 49 -9.64 -14.26 1.76
CA GLN A 49 -10.29 -15.55 1.58
C GLN A 49 -10.75 -16.17 2.90
N THR A 50 -9.95 -16.03 3.96
CA THR A 50 -10.30 -16.57 5.28
C THR A 50 -11.48 -15.79 5.87
N ASP A 51 -11.51 -14.47 5.73
CA ASP A 51 -12.62 -13.63 6.19
C ASP A 51 -13.92 -14.02 5.49
N GLN A 52 -13.89 -14.22 4.16
CA GLN A 52 -15.06 -14.71 3.41
C GLN A 52 -15.55 -16.08 3.89
N LEU A 53 -14.63 -17.01 4.18
CA LEU A 53 -14.98 -18.32 4.73
C LEU A 53 -15.55 -18.22 6.15
N ILE A 54 -15.04 -17.30 6.96
CA ILE A 54 -15.57 -17.04 8.31
C ILE A 54 -17.01 -16.54 8.18
N ASP A 55 -17.27 -15.59 7.29
CA ASP A 55 -18.62 -15.06 7.05
C ASP A 55 -19.57 -16.19 6.63
N GLU A 56 -19.17 -17.04 5.66
CA GLU A 56 -19.96 -18.20 5.22
C GLU A 56 -20.28 -19.15 6.38
N ILE A 57 -19.29 -19.46 7.22
CA ILE A 57 -19.48 -20.32 8.41
C ILE A 57 -20.43 -19.66 9.41
N VAL A 58 -20.30 -18.35 9.65
CA VAL A 58 -21.19 -17.61 10.56
C VAL A 58 -22.63 -17.64 10.03
N TYR A 59 -22.83 -17.41 8.72
CA TYR A 59 -24.14 -17.51 8.07
C TYR A 59 -24.74 -18.91 8.23
N GLU A 60 -23.95 -19.96 7.96
CA GLU A 60 -24.41 -21.35 8.10
C GLU A 60 -24.79 -21.68 9.55
N LEU A 61 -23.97 -21.27 10.52
CA LEU A 61 -24.19 -21.59 11.93
C LEU A 61 -25.41 -20.89 12.53
N TYR A 62 -25.67 -19.64 12.14
CA TYR A 62 -26.80 -18.87 12.67
C TYR A 62 -28.05 -18.92 11.78
N GLY A 63 -27.96 -19.53 10.59
CA GLY A 63 -29.08 -19.64 9.66
C GLY A 63 -29.57 -18.29 9.13
N LEU A 64 -28.72 -17.26 9.22
CA LEU A 64 -29.04 -15.88 8.84
C LEU A 64 -29.11 -15.83 7.31
N THR A 65 -30.31 -15.62 6.76
CA THR A 65 -30.46 -15.21 5.36
C THR A 65 -30.14 -13.73 5.21
N GLU A 66 -29.73 -13.26 4.02
CA GLU A 66 -29.31 -11.88 3.71
C GLU A 66 -30.20 -10.74 4.29
N GLU A 67 -31.46 -11.03 4.65
CA GLU A 67 -32.40 -10.07 5.24
C GLU A 67 -32.10 -9.62 6.68
N GLU A 68 -31.37 -10.38 7.50
CA GLU A 68 -31.24 -10.07 8.94
C GLU A 68 -30.04 -9.18 9.32
N ILE A 69 -29.04 -8.99 8.43
CA ILE A 69 -27.79 -8.29 8.79
C ILE A 69 -27.81 -6.78 8.51
N VAL A 70 -28.73 -6.29 7.68
CA VAL A 70 -28.80 -4.86 7.35
C VAL A 70 -29.17 -4.00 8.56
N GLU A 71 -29.78 -4.55 9.61
CA GLU A 71 -30.16 -3.77 10.80
C GLU A 71 -29.02 -3.50 11.79
N GLU A 72 -27.98 -4.35 11.89
CA GLU A 72 -26.94 -4.15 12.92
C GLU A 72 -25.84 -3.17 12.47
N ALA A 73 -25.48 -3.16 11.18
CA ALA A 73 -24.44 -2.27 10.65
C ALA A 73 -24.81 -0.77 10.69
N VAL A 74 -26.09 -0.44 10.89
CA VAL A 74 -26.60 0.94 11.03
C VAL A 74 -26.70 1.41 12.49
N ASN A 75 -26.49 0.54 13.47
CA ASN A 75 -26.63 0.87 14.89
C ASN A 75 -25.27 1.10 15.59
N THR A 76 -24.40 1.91 14.99
CA THR A 76 -23.30 2.55 15.73
C THR A 76 -23.43 4.06 15.59
N GLU A 77 -24.23 4.66 16.48
CA GLU A 77 -24.28 6.11 16.76
C GLU A 77 -23.13 6.56 17.67
#